data_AF-A0A3N4KXM1-F1
#
_entry.id   AF-A0A3N4KXM1-F1
#
_cell.length_a   1.000
_cell.length_b   1.000
_cell.length_c   1.000
_cell.angle_alpha   90.00
_cell.angle_beta   90.00
_cell.angle_gamma   90.00
#
_symmetry.space_group_name_H-M   'P 1'
#
loop_
_entity.id
_entity.type
_entity.pdbx_description
1 polymer ?
#
loop_
_entity_poly.entity_id
_entity_poly.type
_entity_poly.pdbx_seq_one_letter_code
_entity_poly.pdbx_strand_id
1 'polypeptide(L)'
;NPFHLNAPLPRDDFYLTLNYSTLFNASLEIGKILQISEKTMLDDDATSPFNSPSPVLLPEGTEDLIPTKKQLDIEHHPYIDMVPFKGFRDRLLDCVAEGEKTGNYFDETKLCHGMYESWGVWGQTPWEARSWEIGEAFARKYWFLMDEEMIRCTNWWRRQRGMKPL
;
A
#
# COMPACT_ATOMS: atom_id res chain seq x y z
N ASN A 1 28.86 -21.65 -4.33
CA ASN A 1 28.51 -21.04 -5.63
C ASN A 1 27.30 -21.83 -6.15
N PRO A 2 26.07 -21.30 -6.11
CA PRO A 2 25.68 -19.96 -6.57
C PRO A 2 24.91 -19.17 -5.51
N PHE A 3 25.60 -18.24 -4.86
CA PHE A 3 24.93 -17.05 -4.36
C PHE A 3 24.66 -16.22 -5.60
N HIS A 4 23.42 -16.25 -6.09
CA HIS A 4 22.93 -15.24 -7.00
C HIS A 4 23.14 -13.91 -6.27
N LEU A 5 24.20 -13.20 -6.67
CA LEU A 5 24.33 -11.77 -6.42
C LEU A 5 23.14 -11.14 -7.12
N ASN A 6 22.03 -11.00 -6.40
CA ASN A 6 21.00 -10.05 -6.77
C ASN A 6 21.75 -8.74 -7.02
N ALA A 7 21.54 -8.16 -8.20
CA ALA A 7 22.09 -6.85 -8.51
C ALA A 7 21.79 -5.94 -7.31
N PRO A 8 22.76 -5.12 -6.84
CA PRO A 8 22.49 -4.22 -5.73
C PRO A 8 21.24 -3.42 -6.08
N LEU A 9 20.25 -3.46 -5.19
CA LEU A 9 19.01 -2.70 -5.37
C LEU A 9 19.41 -1.27 -5.78
N PRO A 10 18.73 -0.68 -6.78
CA PRO A 10 18.97 0.71 -7.16
C PRO A 10 19.07 1.56 -5.89
N ARG A 11 20.02 2.51 -5.86
CA ARG A 11 20.35 3.30 -4.65
C ARG A 11 19.09 3.84 -3.95
N ASP A 12 18.06 4.16 -4.71
CA ASP A 12 16.77 4.63 -4.23
C ASP A 12 16.00 3.60 -3.40
N ASP A 13 15.90 2.37 -3.92
CA ASP A 13 15.21 1.26 -3.26
C ASP A 13 15.97 0.85 -1.99
N PHE A 14 17.31 0.95 -1.97
CA PHE A 14 18.13 0.71 -0.77
C PHE A 14 17.83 1.69 0.37
N TYR A 15 17.55 2.97 0.07
CA TYR A 15 17.21 3.96 1.09
C TYR A 15 15.82 3.74 1.68
N LEU A 16 14.86 3.29 0.87
CA LEU A 16 13.51 2.96 1.32
C LEU A 16 13.49 1.62 2.08
N THR A 17 14.31 0.63 1.70
CA THR A 17 14.41 -0.69 2.36
C THR A 17 15.13 -0.70 3.70
N LEU A 18 15.96 0.30 4.02
CA LEU A 18 16.53 0.46 5.37
C LEU A 18 15.46 0.69 6.46
N ASN A 19 14.20 0.78 6.06
CA ASN A 19 13.06 1.09 6.88
C ASN A 19 12.04 -0.08 6.93
N TYR A 20 12.50 -1.33 6.88
CA TYR A 20 11.65 -2.54 6.98
C TYR A 20 10.66 -2.47 8.17
N SER A 21 11.12 -1.93 9.31
CA SER A 21 10.27 -1.70 10.49
C SER A 21 9.16 -0.68 10.23
N THR A 22 9.34 0.28 9.33
CA THR A 22 8.37 1.36 9.13
C THR A 22 7.14 0.97 8.34
N LEU A 23 7.24 0.12 7.30
CA LEU A 23 6.04 -0.32 6.59
C LEU A 23 5.17 -1.19 7.51
N PHE A 24 5.78 -2.17 8.19
CA PHE A 24 5.07 -3.02 9.13
C PHE A 24 4.45 -2.20 10.28
N ASN A 25 5.22 -1.31 10.91
CA ASN A 25 4.69 -0.45 11.97
C ASN A 25 3.59 0.49 11.46
N ALA A 26 3.73 1.05 10.25
CA ALA A 26 2.70 1.87 9.63
C ALA A 26 1.40 1.09 9.44
N SER A 27 1.48 -0.15 8.91
CA SER A 27 0.33 -1.03 8.76
C SER A 27 -0.32 -1.35 10.11
N LEU A 28 0.46 -1.57 11.18
CA LEU A 28 -0.10 -1.79 12.52
C LEU A 28 -0.82 -0.55 13.07
N GLU A 29 -0.26 0.65 12.88
CA GLU A 29 -0.91 1.90 13.31
C GLU A 29 -2.20 2.18 12.54
N ILE A 30 -2.20 1.96 11.22
CA ILE A 30 -3.40 2.09 10.40
C ILE A 30 -4.43 1.02 10.78
N GLY A 31 -3.99 -0.22 11.02
CA GLY A 31 -4.85 -1.31 11.49
C GLY A 31 -5.58 -0.96 12.78
N LYS A 32 -4.91 -0.33 13.74
CA LYS A 32 -5.55 0.17 14.97
C LYS A 32 -6.64 1.21 14.68
N ILE A 33 -6.38 2.15 13.77
CA ILE A 33 -7.36 3.17 13.36
C ILE A 33 -8.59 2.52 12.72
N LEU A 34 -8.36 1.53 11.87
CA LEU A 34 -9.40 0.80 11.16
C LEU A 34 -10.07 -0.31 11.98
N GLN A 35 -9.65 -0.50 13.24
CA GLN A 35 -10.15 -1.54 14.14
C GLN A 35 -9.92 -2.96 13.61
N ILE A 36 -8.84 -3.15 12.84
CA ILE A 36 -8.42 -4.43 12.29
C ILE A 36 -7.33 -5.02 13.20
N SER A 37 -7.55 -6.24 13.68
CA SER A 37 -6.59 -6.93 14.54
C SER A 37 -5.42 -7.50 13.74
N GLU A 38 -4.25 -7.65 14.38
CA GLU A 38 -3.09 -8.33 13.77
C GLU A 38 -3.46 -9.75 13.32
N LYS A 39 -4.27 -10.47 14.10
CA LYS A 39 -4.76 -11.79 13.72
C LYS A 39 -5.56 -11.75 12.41
N THR A 40 -6.44 -10.76 12.25
CA THR A 40 -7.24 -10.58 11.03
C THR A 40 -6.35 -10.25 9.84
N MET A 41 -5.28 -9.50 10.03
CA MET A 41 -4.32 -9.18 8.95
C MET A 41 -3.49 -10.37 8.49
N LEU A 42 -3.30 -11.38 9.35
CA LEU A 42 -2.52 -12.58 9.08
C LEU A 42 -3.37 -13.76 8.59
N ASP A 43 -4.68 -13.56 8.46
CA ASP A 43 -5.63 -14.57 8.02
C ASP A 43 -5.94 -14.33 6.54
N ASP A 44 -5.40 -15.17 5.66
CA ASP A 44 -5.50 -15.02 4.20
C ASP A 44 -6.97 -14.99 3.71
N ASP A 45 -7.90 -15.58 4.47
CA ASP A 45 -9.33 -15.62 4.18
C ASP A 45 -10.12 -14.48 4.84
N ALA A 46 -9.44 -13.51 5.48
CA ALA A 46 -10.11 -12.40 6.15
C ALA A 46 -10.78 -11.45 5.15
N THR A 47 -11.99 -11.02 5.49
CA THR A 47 -12.72 -9.98 4.77
C THR A 47 -12.55 -8.61 5.46
N SER A 48 -12.42 -7.54 4.66
CA SER A 48 -12.38 -6.16 5.13
C SER A 48 -13.59 -5.83 6.02
N PRO A 49 -13.40 -5.08 7.13
CA PRO A 49 -14.51 -4.60 7.95
C PRO A 49 -15.43 -3.64 7.18
N PHE A 50 -14.99 -3.06 6.06
CA PHE A 50 -15.82 -2.20 5.22
C PHE A 50 -16.91 -2.97 4.48
N ASN A 51 -16.80 -4.30 4.35
CA ASN A 51 -17.84 -5.16 3.80
C ASN A 51 -18.76 -5.74 4.90
N SER A 52 -18.59 -5.32 6.16
CA SER A 52 -19.47 -5.69 7.28
C SER A 52 -20.63 -4.69 7.43
N PRO A 53 -21.80 -5.10 7.95
CA PRO A 53 -22.90 -4.17 8.26
C PRO A 53 -22.56 -3.14 9.34
N SER A 54 -21.49 -3.36 10.11
CA SER A 54 -21.04 -2.45 11.16
C SER A 54 -20.12 -1.36 10.59
N PRO A 55 -20.51 -0.07 10.67
CA PRO A 55 -19.66 1.00 10.16
C PRO A 55 -18.38 1.15 11.00
N VAL A 56 -17.25 1.28 10.32
CA VAL A 56 -15.97 1.63 10.96
C VAL A 56 -15.99 3.14 11.26
N LEU A 57 -15.87 3.49 12.53
CA LEU A 57 -15.78 4.89 12.97
C LEU A 57 -14.33 5.35 12.89
N LEU A 58 -14.06 6.33 12.02
CA LEU A 58 -12.74 6.88 11.81
C LEU A 58 -12.52 8.17 12.65
N PRO A 59 -11.35 8.34 13.29
CA PRO A 59 -10.99 9.59 13.94
C PRO A 59 -10.89 10.77 12.96
N GLU A 60 -11.04 11.99 13.46
CA GLU A 60 -10.73 13.22 12.70
C GLU A 60 -9.25 13.23 12.28
N GLY A 61 -8.94 13.72 11.08
CA GLY A 61 -7.57 13.73 10.54
C GLY A 61 -7.12 12.41 9.88
N THR A 62 -8.06 11.51 9.57
CA THR A 62 -7.79 10.23 8.87
C THR A 62 -8.49 10.18 7.49
N GLU A 63 -8.58 11.32 6.83
CA GLU A 63 -9.35 11.50 5.59
C GLU A 63 -8.92 10.54 4.48
N ASP A 64 -7.62 10.26 4.37
CA ASP A 64 -7.07 9.37 3.35
C ASP A 64 -7.52 7.91 3.53
N LEU A 65 -7.84 7.51 4.77
CA LEU A 65 -8.32 6.16 5.10
C LEU A 65 -9.81 5.94 4.85
N ILE A 66 -10.62 7.00 4.75
CA ILE A 66 -12.06 6.91 4.46
C ILE A 66 -12.29 5.92 3.28
N PRO A 67 -13.18 4.91 3.44
CA PRO A 67 -13.39 3.91 2.41
C PRO A 67 -13.95 4.55 1.14
N THR A 68 -13.47 4.09 0.00
CA THR A 68 -14.06 4.43 -1.30
C THR A 68 -15.34 3.62 -1.52
N LYS A 69 -16.11 4.01 -2.54
CA LYS A 69 -17.28 3.22 -2.95
C LYS A 69 -16.89 1.78 -3.32
N LYS A 70 -15.76 1.58 -3.98
CA LYS A 70 -15.33 0.23 -4.40
C LYS A 70 -14.99 -0.66 -3.21
N GLN A 71 -14.37 -0.12 -2.17
CA GLN A 71 -14.09 -0.88 -0.94
C GLN A 71 -15.39 -1.34 -0.25
N LEU A 72 -16.47 -0.57 -0.36
CA LEU A 72 -17.77 -0.96 0.18
C LEU A 72 -18.47 -2.02 -0.70
N ASP A 73 -18.30 -1.94 -2.02
CA ASP A 73 -19.01 -2.76 -3.00
C ASP A 73 -18.30 -4.09 -3.33
N ILE A 74 -16.98 -4.17 -3.18
CA ILE A 74 -16.14 -5.31 -3.56
C ILE A 74 -15.61 -5.96 -2.29
N GLU A 75 -15.88 -7.25 -2.09
CA GLU A 75 -15.29 -8.04 -1.01
C GLU A 75 -13.78 -8.21 -1.24
N HIS A 76 -12.98 -7.92 -0.22
CA HIS A 76 -11.52 -7.94 -0.34
C HIS A 76 -10.83 -8.15 1.01
N HIS A 77 -9.55 -8.52 0.97
CA HIS A 77 -8.74 -8.65 2.18
C HIS A 77 -8.37 -7.28 2.78
N PRO A 78 -8.39 -7.11 4.12
CA PRO A 78 -8.15 -5.81 4.77
C PRO A 78 -6.79 -5.16 4.52
N TYR A 79 -5.83 -5.86 3.90
CA TYR A 79 -4.51 -5.28 3.58
C TYR A 79 -4.61 -4.11 2.61
N ILE A 80 -5.61 -4.11 1.72
CA ILE A 80 -5.86 -3.00 0.79
C ILE A 80 -6.25 -1.74 1.57
N ASP A 81 -6.98 -1.90 2.67
CA ASP A 81 -7.43 -0.77 3.50
C ASP A 81 -6.28 -0.04 4.20
N MET A 82 -5.15 -0.73 4.39
CA MET A 82 -3.94 -0.17 5.01
C MET A 82 -3.24 0.88 4.13
N VAL A 83 -3.62 1.00 2.85
CA VAL A 83 -2.97 1.92 1.91
C VAL A 83 -3.69 3.27 1.93
N PRO A 84 -3.04 4.38 2.36
CA PRO A 84 -3.67 5.70 2.45
C PRO A 84 -3.68 6.42 1.09
N PHE A 85 -4.03 5.71 0.02
CA PHE A 85 -4.17 6.25 -1.33
C PHE A 85 -5.45 5.70 -1.97
N LYS A 86 -6.49 6.53 -2.02
CA LYS A 86 -7.82 6.12 -2.51
C LYS A 86 -7.77 5.58 -3.93
N GLY A 87 -7.04 6.26 -4.83
CA GLY A 87 -6.95 5.85 -6.23
C GLY A 87 -6.16 4.56 -6.41
N PHE A 88 -5.10 4.34 -5.63
CA PHE A 88 -4.39 3.05 -5.62
C PHE A 88 -5.32 1.91 -5.19
N ARG A 89 -6.05 2.07 -4.07
CA ARG A 89 -7.01 1.07 -3.56
C ARG A 89 -8.06 0.73 -4.62
N ASP A 90 -8.65 1.75 -5.25
CA ASP A 90 -9.68 1.56 -6.29
C ASP A 90 -9.18 0.80 -7.52
N ARG A 91 -7.92 0.99 -7.92
CA ARG A 91 -7.33 0.29 -9.07
C ARG A 91 -6.91 -1.12 -8.71
N LEU A 92 -6.41 -1.34 -7.50
CA LEU A 92 -6.09 -2.69 -7.03
C LEU A 92 -7.37 -3.55 -6.93
N LEU A 93 -8.45 -2.99 -6.41
CA LEU A 93 -9.75 -3.66 -6.38
C LEU A 93 -10.28 -4.01 -7.77
N ASP A 94 -10.02 -3.19 -8.79
CA ASP A 94 -10.36 -3.57 -10.18
C ASP A 94 -9.58 -4.80 -10.63
N CYS A 95 -8.29 -4.90 -10.31
CA CYS A 95 -7.47 -6.06 -10.65
C CYS A 95 -7.95 -7.32 -9.94
N VAL A 96 -8.28 -7.23 -8.65
CA VAL A 96 -8.82 -8.35 -7.86
C VAL A 96 -10.18 -8.79 -8.43
N ALA A 97 -11.10 -7.86 -8.63
CA ALA A 97 -12.43 -8.16 -9.15
C ALA A 97 -12.41 -8.71 -10.59
N GLU A 98 -11.42 -8.35 -11.41
CA GLU A 98 -11.23 -8.92 -12.74
C GLU A 98 -10.76 -10.38 -12.66
N GLY A 99 -9.90 -10.70 -11.68
CA GLY A 99 -9.47 -12.07 -11.40
C GLY A 99 -10.66 -13.00 -11.11
N GLU A 100 -11.57 -12.57 -10.24
CA GLU A 100 -12.81 -13.31 -9.92
C GLU A 100 -13.69 -13.55 -11.15
N LYS A 101 -13.76 -12.60 -12.08
CA LYS A 101 -14.58 -12.72 -13.30
C LYS A 101 -13.96 -13.61 -14.36
N THR A 102 -12.64 -13.57 -14.50
CA THR A 102 -11.94 -14.16 -15.65
C THR A 102 -11.14 -15.42 -15.29
N GLY A 103 -10.90 -15.67 -14.00
CA GLY A 103 -9.96 -16.68 -13.52
C GLY A 103 -8.48 -16.29 -13.69
N ASN A 104 -8.18 -15.10 -14.23
CA ASN A 104 -6.82 -14.58 -14.36
C ASN A 104 -6.48 -13.70 -13.16
N TYR A 105 -6.16 -14.34 -12.03
CA TYR A 105 -5.92 -13.68 -10.76
C TYR A 105 -4.68 -12.78 -10.79
N PHE A 106 -4.81 -11.61 -10.16
CA PHE A 106 -3.69 -10.72 -9.91
C PHE A 106 -2.78 -11.32 -8.83
N ASP A 107 -1.46 -11.27 -9.03
CA ASP A 107 -0.50 -11.86 -8.10
C ASP A 107 -0.25 -10.91 -6.91
N GLU A 108 -1.16 -10.95 -5.94
CA GLU A 108 -1.14 -10.10 -4.75
C GLU A 108 0.06 -10.40 -3.85
N THR A 109 0.53 -11.66 -3.78
CA THR A 109 1.77 -12.00 -3.05
C THR A 109 2.97 -11.23 -3.61
N LYS A 110 3.14 -11.20 -4.94
CA LYS A 110 4.22 -10.41 -5.58
C LYS A 110 4.01 -8.90 -5.45
N LEU A 111 2.77 -8.42 -5.38
CA LEU A 111 2.49 -7.01 -5.09
C LEU A 111 2.99 -6.66 -3.69
N CYS A 112 2.53 -7.39 -2.68
CA CYS A 112 2.91 -7.20 -1.28
C CYS A 112 4.42 -7.22 -1.09
N HIS A 113 5.12 -8.20 -1.66
CA HIS A 113 6.58 -8.25 -1.64
C HIS A 113 7.22 -6.99 -2.24
N GLY A 114 6.71 -6.52 -3.39
CA GLY A 114 7.19 -5.27 -3.99
C GLY A 114 6.94 -4.04 -3.12
N MET A 115 5.81 -4.01 -2.40
CA MET A 115 5.53 -2.93 -1.43
C MET A 115 6.56 -2.97 -0.30
N TYR A 116 6.82 -4.15 0.28
CA TYR A 116 7.84 -4.35 1.32
C TYR A 116 9.24 -3.92 0.90
N GLU A 117 9.62 -4.13 -0.37
CA GLU A 117 10.96 -3.83 -0.88
C GLU A 117 11.13 -2.40 -1.40
N SER A 118 10.07 -1.60 -1.51
CA SER A 118 10.16 -0.34 -2.25
C SER A 118 9.28 0.79 -1.71
N TRP A 119 8.55 0.60 -0.62
CA TRP A 119 7.74 1.66 -0.03
C TRP A 119 8.40 2.18 1.25
N GLY A 120 8.48 3.50 1.38
CA GLY A 120 8.97 4.17 2.58
C GLY A 120 7.88 5.02 3.22
N VAL A 121 7.89 5.08 4.55
CA VAL A 121 7.02 5.95 5.35
C VAL A 121 7.86 6.96 6.10
N TRP A 122 7.49 8.24 5.98
CA TRP A 122 8.12 9.39 6.59
C TRP A 122 7.27 9.95 7.72
N GLY A 123 7.91 10.39 8.80
CA GLY A 123 7.22 11.02 9.93
C GLY A 123 6.47 10.03 10.82
N GLN A 124 5.40 10.51 11.47
CA GLN A 124 4.62 9.78 12.48
C GLN A 124 3.12 9.65 12.13
N THR A 125 2.73 10.02 10.91
CA THR A 125 1.34 10.01 10.45
C THR A 125 1.17 9.05 9.27
N PRO A 126 1.34 7.72 9.47
CA PRO A 126 1.26 6.74 8.39
C PRO A 126 -0.12 6.70 7.72
N TRP A 127 -1.18 7.17 8.38
CA TRP A 127 -2.51 7.29 7.80
C TRP A 127 -2.68 8.45 6.81
N GLU A 128 -1.67 9.33 6.65
CA GLU A 128 -1.69 10.41 5.67
C GLU A 128 -0.93 10.01 4.40
N ALA A 129 -1.54 10.18 3.22
CA ALA A 129 -0.96 9.90 1.91
C ALA A 129 0.42 10.57 1.73
N ARG A 130 0.55 11.81 2.21
CA ARG A 130 1.79 12.60 2.12
C ARG A 130 2.97 12.01 2.89
N SER A 131 2.74 11.07 3.80
CA SER A 131 3.80 10.42 4.56
C SER A 131 4.52 9.35 3.74
N TRP A 132 4.05 9.00 2.54
CA TRP A 132 4.56 7.85 1.80
C TRP A 132 5.41 8.26 0.60
N GLU A 133 6.45 7.48 0.35
CA GLU A 133 7.31 7.57 -0.83
C GLU A 133 7.46 6.20 -1.49
N ILE A 134 7.19 6.13 -2.78
CA ILE A 134 7.24 4.89 -3.56
C ILE A 134 8.52 4.82 -4.39
N GLY A 135 9.23 3.70 -4.32
CA GLY A 135 10.43 3.41 -5.06
C GLY A 135 10.19 3.30 -6.56
N GLU A 136 11.19 3.68 -7.35
CA GLU A 136 11.08 3.75 -8.82
C GLU A 136 10.83 2.36 -9.44
N ALA A 137 11.44 1.30 -8.88
CA ALA A 137 11.23 -0.06 -9.38
C ALA A 137 9.77 -0.51 -9.24
N PHE A 138 9.16 -0.23 -8.09
CA PHE A 138 7.75 -0.52 -7.85
C PHE A 138 6.87 0.31 -8.79
N ALA A 139 7.09 1.62 -8.86
CA ALA A 139 6.32 2.52 -9.70
C ALA A 139 6.37 2.13 -11.19
N ARG A 140 7.53 1.65 -11.67
CA ARG A 140 7.70 1.18 -13.04
C ARG A 140 6.95 -0.13 -13.31
N LYS A 141 7.01 -1.08 -12.36
CA LYS A 141 6.39 -2.40 -12.51
C LYS A 141 4.87 -2.35 -12.38
N TYR A 142 4.37 -1.58 -11.40
CA TYR A 142 2.95 -1.47 -11.06
C TYR A 142 2.39 -0.09 -11.43
N TRP A 143 2.88 0.51 -12.52
CA TRP A 143 2.50 1.87 -12.95
C TRP A 143 0.99 2.07 -13.08
N PHE A 144 0.25 1.01 -13.47
CA PHE A 144 -1.20 1.04 -13.64
C PHE A 144 -1.96 1.11 -12.30
N LEU A 145 -1.30 0.86 -11.17
CA LEU A 145 -1.88 1.07 -9.83
C LEU A 145 -1.60 2.49 -9.29
N MET A 146 -0.53 3.15 -9.75
CA MET A 146 -0.09 4.46 -9.26
C MET A 146 -1.13 5.56 -9.56
N ASP A 147 -1.70 6.21 -8.54
CA ASP A 147 -2.54 7.40 -8.72
C ASP A 147 -1.74 8.70 -8.73
N GLU A 148 -2.42 9.78 -9.13
CA GLU A 148 -1.80 11.10 -9.23
C GLU A 148 -1.28 11.61 -7.87
N GLU A 149 -1.99 11.28 -6.79
CA GLU A 149 -1.62 11.66 -5.43
C GLU A 149 -0.36 10.94 -4.96
N MET A 150 -0.29 9.63 -5.16
CA MET A 150 0.87 8.78 -4.86
C MET A 150 2.11 9.25 -5.61
N ILE A 151 1.97 9.59 -6.90
CA ILE A 151 3.06 10.17 -7.70
C ILE A 151 3.47 11.55 -7.15
N ARG A 152 2.50 12.41 -6.81
CA ARG A 152 2.75 13.74 -6.25
C ARG A 152 3.50 13.68 -4.91
N CYS A 153 3.04 12.86 -3.98
CA CYS A 153 3.64 12.66 -2.66
C CYS A 153 5.06 12.08 -2.77
N THR A 154 5.22 11.05 -3.61
CA THR A 154 6.53 10.47 -3.90
C THR A 154 7.49 11.51 -4.48
N ASN A 155 7.06 12.27 -5.48
CA ASN A 155 7.89 13.30 -6.10
C ASN A 155 8.24 14.45 -5.16
N TRP A 156 7.40 14.72 -4.17
CA TRP A 156 7.72 15.70 -3.13
C TRP A 156 8.91 15.23 -2.28
N TRP A 157 8.89 13.99 -1.78
CA TRP A 157 10.00 13.42 -1.00
C TRP A 157 11.28 13.24 -1.80
N ARG A 158 11.18 12.74 -3.04
CA ARG A 158 12.31 12.65 -3.98
C ARG A 158 13.03 13.98 -4.13
N ARG A 159 12.28 15.09 -4.29
CA ARG A 159 12.86 16.44 -4.39
C ARG A 159 13.57 16.87 -3.11
N GLN A 160 13.03 16.56 -1.93
CA GLN A 160 13.71 16.87 -0.65
C GLN A 160 15.07 16.18 -0.56
N ARG A 161 15.22 15.02 -1.20
CA ARG A 161 16.47 14.24 -1.27
C ARG A 161 17.35 14.60 -2.48
N GLY A 162 16.99 15.61 -3.27
CA GLY A 162 17.74 16.02 -4.46
C GLY A 162 17.60 15.06 -5.65
N MET A 163 16.56 14.22 -5.66
CA MET A 163 16.29 13.25 -6.71
C MET A 163 15.35 13.80 -7.77
N LYS A 164 15.46 13.25 -8.99
CA LYS A 164 14.53 13.55 -10.08
C LYS A 164 13.15 12.98 -9.77
N PRO A 165 12.05 13.61 -10.23
CA PRO A 165 10.73 13.00 -10.20
C PRO A 165 10.73 11.60 -10.86
N LEU A 166 9.82 10.72 -10.42
CA LEU A 166 9.47 9.49 -11.11
C LEU A 166 9.08 9.76 -12.57
#